data_AF-A0A9E1IK18-F1
#
_entry.id   AF-A0A9E1IK18-F1
#
_cell.length_a   1.000
_cell.length_b   1.000
_cell.length_c   1.000
_cell.angle_alpha   90.00
_cell.angle_beta   90.00
_cell.angle_gamma   90.00
#
_symmetry.space_group_name_H-M   'P 1'
#
loop_
_entity.id
_entity.type
_entity.pdbx_description
1 polymer ?
#
loop_
_entity_poly.entity_id
_entity_poly.type
_entity_poly.pdbx_seq_one_letter_code
_entity_poly.pdbx_strand_id
1 'polypeptide(L)'
;MSFNDALISLAGLENLIGVGDYLSIRHNVELTGLDALTNLASVGGVVVESNSALTNLGGLENISTIADYLRVESNAALVGLDGVDNLTSVGNLAIEDNNVLVSLDGLQSLTTVSGSVYIRYNDSLCQSLIYAFGEGVTVGGNAEIEENDESC
;
A
#
# COMPACT_ATOMS: atom_id res chain seq x y z
N MET A 1 13.45 0.64 -7.43
CA MET A 1 13.72 -0.77 -7.76
C MET A 1 12.65 -1.20 -8.74
N SER A 2 12.99 -1.24 -10.03
CA SER A 2 11.99 -1.38 -11.09
C SER A 2 12.49 -2.29 -12.20
N PHE A 3 11.58 -3.09 -12.78
CA PHE A 3 11.84 -3.96 -13.94
C PHE A 3 12.95 -4.97 -13.70
N ASN A 4 12.85 -5.73 -12.62
CA ASN A 4 13.79 -6.79 -12.31
C ASN A 4 13.03 -8.09 -11.99
N ASP A 5 12.74 -8.84 -13.04
CA ASP A 5 11.97 -10.08 -12.94
C ASP A 5 12.66 -11.15 -12.08
N ALA A 6 13.99 -11.09 -11.92
CA ALA A 6 14.76 -12.02 -11.11
C ALA A 6 14.98 -11.53 -9.66
N LEU A 7 14.48 -10.35 -9.30
CA LEU A 7 14.65 -9.81 -7.95
C LEU A 7 13.68 -10.49 -6.98
N ILE A 8 14.21 -11.42 -6.19
CA ILE A 8 13.42 -12.19 -5.21
C ILE A 8 13.39 -11.52 -3.83
N SER A 9 14.38 -10.67 -3.52
CA SER A 9 14.47 -9.99 -2.22
C SER A 9 15.14 -8.61 -2.32
N LEU A 10 14.88 -7.77 -1.33
CA LEU A 10 15.51 -6.46 -1.14
C LEU A 10 16.75 -6.51 -0.21
N ALA A 11 17.34 -7.69 -0.03
CA ALA A 11 18.48 -7.87 0.85
C ALA A 11 19.61 -6.88 0.54
N GLY A 12 20.19 -6.30 1.59
CA GLY A 12 21.16 -5.21 1.52
C GLY A 12 20.58 -3.82 1.79
N LEU A 13 19.26 -3.68 1.93
CA LEU A 13 18.59 -2.43 2.29
C LEU A 13 18.27 -2.30 3.78
N GLU A 14 18.70 -3.23 4.63
CA GLU A 14 18.32 -3.31 6.04
C GLU A 14 18.70 -2.07 6.86
N ASN A 15 19.66 -1.27 6.39
CA ASN A 15 20.09 -0.04 7.05
C ASN A 15 19.47 1.23 6.44
N LEU A 16 18.52 1.09 5.51
CA LEU A 16 17.85 2.22 4.90
C LEU A 16 16.84 2.84 5.89
N ILE A 17 17.13 4.05 6.35
CA ILE A 17 16.30 4.76 7.34
C ILE A 17 15.35 5.75 6.68
N GLY A 18 15.73 6.31 5.53
CA GLY A 18 14.95 7.34 4.86
C GLY A 18 15.17 7.41 3.36
N VAL A 19 14.10 7.77 2.64
CA VAL A 19 14.09 8.05 1.21
C VAL A 19 13.46 9.42 1.01
N GLY A 20 14.24 10.40 0.54
CA GLY A 20 13.77 11.81 0.47
C GLY A 20 12.55 12.00 -0.44
N ASP A 21 12.55 11.33 -1.59
CA ASP A 21 11.47 11.40 -2.57
C ASP A 21 10.59 10.13 -2.48
N TYR A 22 10.67 9.25 -3.48
CA TYR A 22 9.80 8.10 -3.60
C TYR A 22 10.54 6.77 -3.39
N LEU A 23 9.98 5.91 -2.56
CA LEU A 23 10.25 4.48 -2.61
C LEU A 23 9.41 3.87 -3.73
N SER A 24 10.05 3.48 -4.82
CA SER A 24 9.40 2.82 -5.96
C SER A 24 9.85 1.36 -6.05
N ILE A 25 8.91 0.43 -5.91
CA ILE A 25 9.09 -1.02 -6.01
C ILE A 25 8.11 -1.52 -7.06
N ARG A 26 8.59 -1.69 -8.29
CA ARG A 26 7.72 -1.95 -9.45
C ARG A 26 8.21 -3.07 -10.34
N HIS A 27 7.32 -3.88 -10.90
CA HIS A 27 7.70 -4.91 -11.89
C HIS A 27 8.85 -5.81 -11.40
N ASN A 28 8.69 -6.41 -10.22
CA ASN A 28 9.59 -7.45 -9.71
C ASN A 28 8.72 -8.68 -9.43
N VAL A 29 8.46 -9.47 -10.48
CA VAL A 29 7.43 -10.52 -10.46
C VAL A 29 7.70 -11.64 -9.46
N GLU A 30 8.97 -11.86 -9.10
CA GLU A 30 9.42 -12.86 -8.12
C GLU A 30 9.65 -12.28 -6.71
N LEU A 31 9.45 -10.97 -6.48
CA LEU A 31 9.65 -10.35 -5.17
C LEU A 31 8.53 -10.75 -4.21
N THR A 32 8.87 -11.42 -3.11
CA THR A 32 7.88 -11.96 -2.18
C THR A 32 7.65 -11.14 -0.91
N GLY A 33 8.52 -10.16 -0.61
CA GLY A 33 8.44 -9.40 0.63
C GLY A 33 9.34 -8.17 0.65
N LEU A 34 9.06 -7.24 1.58
CA LEU A 34 9.79 -5.99 1.74
C LEU A 34 10.59 -5.93 3.05
N ASP A 35 10.79 -7.06 3.74
CA ASP A 35 11.38 -7.16 5.10
C ASP A 35 12.70 -6.38 5.30
N ALA A 36 13.49 -6.24 4.23
CA ALA A 36 14.73 -5.47 4.28
C ALA A 36 14.49 -3.96 4.50
N LEU A 37 13.25 -3.48 4.47
CA LEU A 37 12.89 -2.08 4.68
C LEU A 37 12.43 -1.80 6.12
N THR A 38 12.47 -2.77 7.02
CA THR A 38 11.96 -2.64 8.40
C THR A 38 12.50 -1.42 9.17
N ASN A 39 13.64 -0.84 8.82
CA ASN A 39 14.19 0.37 9.45
C ASN A 39 13.78 1.69 8.77
N LEU A 40 13.07 1.64 7.65
CA LEU A 40 12.62 2.80 6.89
C LEU A 40 11.52 3.52 7.67
N ALA A 41 11.83 4.74 8.11
CA ALA A 41 10.94 5.55 8.94
C ALA A 41 10.47 6.84 8.25
N SER A 42 11.11 7.24 7.15
CA SER A 42 10.79 8.48 6.44
C SER A 42 10.81 8.27 4.93
N VAL A 43 9.71 8.64 4.29
CA VAL A 43 9.56 8.58 2.83
C VAL A 43 8.63 9.69 2.34
N GLY A 44 8.90 10.27 1.18
CA GLY A 44 8.01 11.24 0.54
C GLY A 44 6.77 10.59 -0.07
N GLY A 45 6.95 9.50 -0.81
CA GLY A 45 5.87 8.67 -1.35
C GLY A 45 6.26 7.20 -1.56
N VAL A 46 5.28 6.31 -1.56
CA VAL A 46 5.49 4.86 -1.70
C VAL A 46 4.69 4.34 -2.89
N VAL A 47 5.36 3.60 -3.77
CA VAL A 47 4.72 2.91 -4.89
C VAL A 47 5.12 1.45 -4.90
N VAL A 48 4.12 0.58 -4.74
CA VAL A 48 4.24 -0.87 -4.83
C VAL A 48 3.33 -1.32 -5.97
N GLU A 49 3.93 -1.59 -7.13
CA GLU A 49 3.18 -1.78 -8.38
C GLU A 49 3.65 -3.03 -9.13
N SER A 50 2.73 -3.88 -9.59
CA SER A 50 3.10 -5.01 -10.47
C SER A 50 4.17 -5.96 -9.87
N ASN A 51 4.11 -6.27 -8.56
CA ASN A 51 4.95 -7.29 -7.94
C ASN A 51 4.07 -8.54 -7.67
N SER A 52 3.89 -9.38 -8.68
CA SER A 52 2.88 -10.44 -8.70
C SER A 52 3.01 -11.50 -7.60
N ALA A 53 4.20 -11.70 -7.03
CA ALA A 53 4.44 -12.64 -5.93
C ALA A 53 4.37 -12.02 -4.53
N LEU A 54 4.20 -10.70 -4.44
CA LEU A 54 4.15 -9.98 -3.16
C LEU A 54 2.79 -10.21 -2.49
N THR A 55 2.81 -10.64 -1.22
CA THR A 55 1.58 -11.04 -0.49
C THR A 55 1.15 -10.06 0.60
N ASN A 56 2.06 -9.21 1.08
CA ASN A 56 1.81 -8.14 2.05
C ASN A 56 2.84 -7.00 1.88
N LEU A 57 2.74 -5.96 2.71
CA LEU A 57 3.64 -4.80 2.72
C LEU A 57 4.63 -4.83 3.91
N GLY A 58 4.84 -6.00 4.51
CA GLY A 58 5.72 -6.22 5.64
C GLY A 58 7.13 -5.71 5.35
N GLY A 59 7.67 -4.93 6.28
CA GLY A 59 8.87 -4.10 6.11
C GLY A 59 8.59 -2.59 6.08
N LEU A 60 7.34 -2.14 5.99
CA LEU A 60 6.99 -0.72 6.00
C LEU A 60 6.51 -0.19 7.37
N GLU A 61 6.65 -1.00 8.43
CA GLU A 61 5.94 -0.79 9.71
C GLU A 61 6.36 0.50 10.42
N ASN A 62 7.58 0.98 10.18
CA ASN A 62 8.10 2.17 10.83
C ASN A 62 7.69 3.48 10.15
N ILE A 63 6.95 3.42 9.05
CA ILE A 63 6.44 4.60 8.36
C ILE A 63 5.13 5.05 9.00
N SER A 64 5.15 6.22 9.64
CA SER A 64 3.95 6.80 10.27
C SER A 64 3.26 7.88 9.45
N THR A 65 3.96 8.45 8.47
CA THR A 65 3.46 9.49 7.57
C THR A 65 4.04 9.35 6.17
N ILE A 66 3.22 9.54 5.14
CA ILE A 66 3.66 9.63 3.75
C ILE A 66 3.16 10.96 3.18
N ALA A 67 4.05 11.89 2.88
CA ALA A 67 3.65 13.26 2.54
C ALA A 67 2.86 13.36 1.22
N ASP A 68 3.21 12.54 0.22
CA ASP A 68 2.67 12.67 -1.13
C ASP A 68 1.64 11.61 -1.51
N TYR A 69 2.03 10.35 -1.69
CA TYR A 69 1.07 9.28 -1.98
C TYR A 69 1.56 7.90 -1.59
N LEU A 70 0.60 7.05 -1.21
CA LEU A 70 0.75 5.60 -1.13
C LEU A 70 -0.06 5.00 -2.28
N ARG A 71 0.63 4.36 -3.25
CA ARG A 71 0.02 3.63 -4.36
C ARG A 71 0.37 2.15 -4.26
N VAL A 72 -0.65 1.32 -4.12
CA VAL A 72 -0.56 -0.14 -4.09
C VAL A 72 -1.41 -0.66 -5.23
N GLU A 73 -0.75 -1.12 -6.29
CA GLU A 73 -1.44 -1.41 -7.55
C GLU A 73 -0.98 -2.70 -8.23
N SER A 74 -1.92 -3.46 -8.80
CA SER A 74 -1.59 -4.61 -9.67
C SER A 74 -0.69 -5.66 -8.97
N ASN A 75 -0.81 -5.85 -7.66
CA ASN A 75 -0.08 -6.90 -6.92
C ASN A 75 -1.00 -8.11 -6.77
N ALA A 76 -1.00 -8.99 -7.77
CA ALA A 76 -2.00 -10.06 -7.93
C ALA A 76 -2.07 -11.10 -6.80
N ALA A 77 -1.05 -11.20 -5.94
CA ALA A 77 -1.02 -12.09 -4.77
C ALA A 77 -1.21 -11.36 -3.43
N LEU A 78 -1.40 -10.04 -3.44
CA LEU A 78 -1.52 -9.21 -2.25
C LEU A 78 -2.88 -9.42 -1.59
N VAL A 79 -2.88 -10.05 -0.41
CA VAL A 79 -4.12 -10.41 0.32
C VAL A 79 -4.52 -9.39 1.39
N GLY A 80 -3.56 -8.56 1.83
CA GLY A 80 -3.76 -7.55 2.87
C GLY A 80 -2.69 -6.45 2.81
N LEU A 81 -2.86 -5.42 3.63
CA LEU A 81 -1.96 -4.27 3.73
C LEU A 81 -1.11 -4.29 5.01
N ASP A 82 -1.02 -5.46 5.68
CA ASP A 82 -0.12 -5.67 6.82
C ASP A 82 1.28 -5.12 6.49
N GLY A 83 1.84 -4.35 7.42
CA GLY A 83 3.10 -3.64 7.22
C GLY A 83 2.95 -2.12 7.16
N VAL A 84 1.75 -1.56 6.94
CA VAL A 84 1.51 -0.10 7.08
C VAL A 84 0.70 0.27 8.32
N ASP A 85 0.70 -0.62 9.33
CA ASP A 85 -0.10 -0.55 10.56
C ASP A 85 0.03 0.74 11.37
N ASN A 86 1.17 1.42 11.26
CA ASN A 86 1.47 2.66 11.98
C ASN A 86 1.23 3.92 11.13
N LEU A 87 0.80 3.79 9.88
CA LEU A 87 0.54 4.91 8.99
C LEU A 87 -0.67 5.69 9.50
N THR A 88 -0.44 6.94 9.92
CA THR A 88 -1.49 7.80 10.49
C THR A 88 -2.00 8.85 9.52
N SER A 89 -1.15 9.27 8.57
CA SER A 89 -1.49 10.25 7.55
C SER A 89 -0.79 9.98 6.22
N VAL A 90 -1.53 10.19 5.14
CA VAL A 90 -1.00 10.16 3.78
C VAL A 90 -1.49 11.35 2.96
N GLY A 91 -0.71 11.77 1.96
CA GLY A 91 -1.15 12.71 0.94
C GLY A 91 -2.35 12.18 0.16
N ASN A 92 -2.12 11.25 -0.77
CA ASN A 92 -3.15 10.52 -1.52
C ASN A 92 -3.04 9.01 -1.27
N LEU A 93 -4.19 8.33 -1.23
CA LEU A 93 -4.25 6.88 -1.09
C LEU A 93 -4.81 6.26 -2.37
N ALA A 94 -4.08 5.32 -2.94
CA ALA A 94 -4.48 4.58 -4.13
C ALA A 94 -4.28 3.08 -3.88
N ILE A 95 -5.36 2.32 -3.87
CA ILE A 95 -5.38 0.86 -3.75
C ILE A 95 -6.18 0.32 -4.93
N GLU A 96 -5.48 -0.14 -5.96
CA GLU A 96 -6.06 -0.33 -7.29
C GLU A 96 -5.67 -1.68 -7.87
N ASP A 97 -6.58 -2.41 -8.53
CA ASP A 97 -6.23 -3.63 -9.28
C ASP A 97 -5.51 -4.72 -8.44
N ASN A 98 -5.85 -4.88 -7.15
CA ASN A 98 -5.35 -5.97 -6.31
C ASN A 98 -6.47 -7.01 -6.10
N ASN A 99 -6.75 -7.82 -7.13
CA ASN A 99 -7.98 -8.63 -7.21
C ASN A 99 -8.20 -9.63 -6.07
N VAL A 100 -7.14 -10.04 -5.35
CA VAL A 100 -7.23 -10.98 -4.20
C VAL A 100 -7.13 -10.29 -2.84
N LEU A 101 -7.05 -8.96 -2.81
CA LEU A 101 -7.06 -8.18 -1.58
C LEU A 101 -8.43 -8.33 -0.91
N VAL A 102 -8.47 -8.83 0.31
CA VAL A 102 -9.74 -9.09 1.03
C VAL A 102 -9.99 -8.15 2.19
N SER A 103 -8.98 -7.38 2.60
CA SER A 103 -9.04 -6.50 3.77
C SER A 103 -8.20 -5.24 3.58
N LEU A 104 -8.61 -4.17 4.29
CA LEU A 104 -7.81 -2.96 4.51
C LEU A 104 -7.09 -2.98 5.87
N ASP A 105 -7.08 -4.13 6.56
CA ASP A 105 -6.20 -4.35 7.71
C ASP A 105 -4.76 -4.00 7.34
N GLY A 106 -4.08 -3.29 8.24
CA GLY A 106 -2.88 -2.52 7.97
C GLY A 106 -3.14 -1.01 7.94
N LEU A 107 -4.34 -0.54 7.64
CA LEU A 107 -4.68 0.89 7.63
C LEU A 107 -5.45 1.37 8.87
N GLN A 108 -5.56 0.56 9.93
CA GLN A 108 -6.34 0.86 11.13
C GLN A 108 -5.90 2.14 11.87
N SER A 109 -4.65 2.56 11.71
CA SER A 109 -4.14 3.80 12.32
C SER A 109 -4.33 5.03 11.44
N LEU A 110 -4.71 4.84 10.17
CA LEU A 110 -4.86 5.94 9.24
C LEU A 110 -6.07 6.78 9.63
N THR A 111 -5.84 8.08 9.82
CA THR A 111 -6.91 9.01 10.22
C THR A 111 -7.07 10.16 9.23
N THR A 112 -6.07 10.42 8.40
CA THR A 112 -6.05 11.57 7.50
C THR A 112 -5.48 11.21 6.13
N VAL A 113 -6.27 11.41 5.09
CA VAL A 113 -5.83 11.49 3.70
C VAL A 113 -6.01 12.95 3.26
N SER A 114 -4.93 13.71 3.13
CA SER A 114 -5.04 15.15 2.85
C SER A 114 -5.56 15.46 1.44
N GLY A 115 -5.35 14.54 0.51
CA GLY A 115 -5.80 14.55 -0.87
C GLY A 115 -6.90 13.51 -1.10
N SER A 116 -6.83 12.83 -2.23
CA SER A 116 -7.87 11.90 -2.67
C SER A 116 -7.62 10.46 -2.25
N VAL A 117 -8.71 9.70 -2.18
CA VAL A 117 -8.73 8.25 -1.98
C VAL A 117 -9.27 7.60 -3.25
N TYR A 118 -8.55 6.61 -3.78
CA TYR A 118 -8.95 5.76 -4.88
C TYR A 118 -8.87 4.31 -4.43
N ILE A 119 -10.01 3.64 -4.30
CA ILE A 119 -10.10 2.21 -3.97
C ILE A 119 -10.95 1.56 -5.04
N ARG A 120 -10.31 1.02 -6.07
CA ARG A 120 -10.99 0.56 -7.27
C ARG A 120 -10.41 -0.73 -7.87
N TYR A 121 -11.23 -1.53 -8.52
CA TYR A 121 -10.81 -2.79 -9.17
C TYR A 121 -10.17 -3.79 -8.19
N ASN A 122 -10.67 -3.86 -6.95
CA ASN A 122 -10.25 -4.88 -5.98
C ASN A 122 -11.39 -5.90 -5.79
N ASP A 123 -11.51 -6.83 -6.74
CA ASP A 123 -12.65 -7.76 -6.89
C ASP A 123 -13.00 -8.60 -5.65
N SER A 124 -12.05 -8.82 -4.72
CA SER A 124 -12.27 -9.57 -3.47
C SER A 124 -12.41 -8.68 -2.24
N LEU A 125 -12.24 -7.36 -2.40
CA LEU A 125 -12.27 -6.42 -1.29
C LEU A 125 -13.71 -5.98 -1.06
N CYS A 126 -14.22 -6.31 0.12
CA CYS A 126 -15.61 -6.08 0.44
C CYS A 126 -15.96 -4.58 0.51
N GLN A 127 -16.97 -4.15 -0.23
CA GLN A 127 -17.40 -2.75 -0.29
C GLN A 127 -17.81 -2.22 1.10
N SER A 128 -18.48 -3.03 1.92
CA SER A 128 -18.85 -2.62 3.28
C SER A 128 -17.65 -2.44 4.22
N LEU A 129 -16.54 -3.14 4.01
CA LEU A 129 -15.28 -2.90 4.74
C LEU A 129 -14.65 -1.56 4.33
N ILE A 130 -14.72 -1.19 3.06
CA ILE A 130 -14.22 0.09 2.56
C ILE A 130 -14.98 1.26 3.20
N TYR A 131 -16.31 1.16 3.28
CA TYR A 131 -17.12 2.18 3.95
C TYR A 131 -16.83 2.25 5.45
N ALA A 132 -16.72 1.11 6.13
CA ALA A 132 -16.38 1.08 7.55
C ALA A 132 -15.02 1.73 7.85
N PHE A 133 -14.03 1.49 6.98
CA PHE A 133 -12.75 2.19 7.01
C PHE A 133 -12.92 3.71 6.82
N GLY A 134 -13.73 4.12 5.84
CA GLY A 134 -13.99 5.54 5.53
C GLY A 134 -14.59 6.35 6.69
N GLU A 135 -15.38 5.73 7.57
CA GLU A 135 -15.96 6.41 8.75
C GLU A 135 -14.89 6.94 9.73
N GLY A 136 -13.69 6.35 9.74
CA GLY A 136 -12.57 6.72 10.61
C GLY A 136 -11.58 7.69 9.98
N VAL A 137 -11.73 8.02 8.69
CA VAL A 137 -10.71 8.73 7.91
C VAL A 137 -11.24 10.07 7.40
N THR A 138 -10.51 11.15 7.72
CA THR A 138 -10.74 12.45 7.10
C THR A 138 -10.10 12.48 5.72
N VAL A 139 -10.91 12.64 4.67
CA VAL A 139 -10.45 12.79 3.28
C VAL A 139 -10.59 14.25 2.86
N GLY A 140 -9.48 14.88 2.47
CA GLY A 140 -9.45 16.29 2.05
C GLY A 140 -9.84 16.50 0.58
N GLY A 141 -9.63 15.48 -0.26
CA GLY A 141 -9.99 15.46 -1.67
C GLY A 141 -11.23 14.61 -1.96
N ASN A 142 -11.25 14.00 -3.14
CA ASN A 142 -12.35 13.12 -3.55
C ASN A 142 -12.10 11.69 -3.05
N ALA A 143 -13.18 10.96 -2.78
CA ALA A 143 -13.14 9.52 -2.60
C ALA A 143 -13.81 8.86 -3.81
N GLU A 144 -13.07 8.02 -4.53
CA GLU A 144 -13.54 7.23 -5.65
C GLU A 144 -13.45 5.76 -5.26
N ILE A 145 -14.62 5.12 -5.11
CA ILE A 145 -14.76 3.74 -4.69
C ILE A 145 -15.68 3.06 -5.71
N GLU A 146 -15.10 2.24 -6.58
CA GLU A 146 -15.81 1.59 -7.69
C GLU A 146 -15.22 0.21 -7.97
N GLU A 147 -15.99 -0.69 -8.56
CA GLU A 147 -15.46 -1.99 -9.04
C GLU A 147 -14.72 -2.78 -7.93
N ASN A 148 -15.30 -2.84 -6.72
CA ASN A 148 -14.88 -3.76 -5.65
C ASN A 148 -15.99 -4.80 -5.39
N ASP A 149 -15.84 -5.68 -4.38
CA ASP A 149 -16.86 -6.69 -4.08
C ASP A 149 -18.13 -6.05 -3.46
N GLU A 150 -19.14 -5.84 -4.29
CA GLU A 150 -20.47 -5.34 -3.88
C GLU A 150 -21.39 -6.43 -3.32
N SER A 151 -20.98 -7.71 -3.31
CA SER A 151 -21.81 -8.82 -2.85
C SER A 151 -21.84 -9.00 -1.32
N CYS A 152 -21.14 -8.11 -0.61
CA CYS A 152 -21.03 -7.98 0.82
C CYS A 152 -21.14 -6.48 1.22
#